data_AF-A0A0T6ZXE2-F1
#
_entry.id   AF-A0A0T6ZXE2-F1
#
_cell.length_a   1.000
_cell.length_b   1.000
_cell.length_c   1.000
_cell.angle_alpha   90.00
_cell.angle_beta   90.00
_cell.angle_gamma   90.00
#
_symmetry.space_group_name_H-M   'P 1'
#
loop_
_entity.id
_entity.type
_entity.pdbx_description
1 polymer ?
#
loop_
_entity_poly.entity_id
_entity_poly.type
_entity_poly.pdbx_seq_one_letter_code
_entity_poly.pdbx_strand_id
1 'polypeptide(L)'
;MTVDLRLQVIRRTVAELAASEGDVAGRLEQAQQLSSGHLDTLAAIQRLRPMVQTHRDQLATYLKDTAEAGPSEETTSPQSTPREATALSEVLRDLCLAFHHCALSYGMLYEMALRLYEPRLRAIAPKHLKAHADAALSTARLLPGVVAWQLAQDGLGCACICPMCSIGACGCVSLGNRTLAAAWCDAAPAESESPGVVLQNPKPGSQLARAGVKGGELLLAVDAQEVSTTDEIQAVIRKHALGDEVRFLIQRGSESPRELIVRHVSDYPKT
;
A
#
# COMPACT_ATOMS: atom_id res chain seq x y z
N MET A 1 23.21 1.96 -13.67
CA MET A 1 23.24 1.81 -12.20
C MET A 1 24.09 0.59 -11.90
N THR A 2 25.11 0.71 -11.05
CA THR A 2 25.94 -0.44 -10.65
C THR A 2 25.10 -1.39 -9.79
N VAL A 3 25.45 -2.68 -9.78
CA VAL A 3 24.78 -3.69 -8.93
C VAL A 3 24.85 -3.30 -7.45
N ASP A 4 25.96 -2.69 -7.05
CA ASP A 4 26.22 -2.19 -5.71
C ASP A 4 25.24 -1.07 -5.29
N LEU A 5 25.06 -0.06 -6.15
CA LEU A 5 24.10 1.04 -5.90
C LEU A 5 22.65 0.54 -5.84
N ARG A 6 22.31 -0.48 -6.64
CA ARG A 6 20.97 -1.11 -6.59
C ARG A 6 20.69 -1.70 -5.21
N LEU A 7 21.61 -2.52 -4.72
CA LEU A 7 21.47 -3.21 -3.44
C LEU A 7 21.45 -2.21 -2.28
N GLN A 8 22.29 -1.18 -2.32
CA GLN A 8 22.33 -0.13 -1.30
C GLN A 8 20.98 0.59 -1.18
N VAL A 9 20.37 1.01 -2.30
CA VAL A 9 19.07 1.69 -2.31
C VAL A 9 17.98 0.79 -1.74
N ILE A 10 17.94 -0.48 -2.15
CA ILE A 10 16.94 -1.44 -1.65
C ILE A 10 17.09 -1.64 -0.15
N ARG A 11 18.31 -1.89 0.33
CA ARG A 11 18.58 -2.12 1.76
C ARG A 11 18.19 -0.92 2.61
N ARG A 12 18.53 0.30 2.17
CA ARG A 12 18.14 1.54 2.87
C ARG A 12 16.62 1.62 3.01
N THR A 13 15.87 1.45 1.92
CA THR A 13 14.40 1.51 1.95
C THR A 13 13.80 0.41 2.83
N VAL A 14 14.35 -0.80 2.82
CA VAL A 14 13.88 -1.88 3.71
C VAL A 14 14.18 -1.57 5.18
N ALA A 15 15.33 -0.97 5.49
CA ALA A 15 15.69 -0.56 6.85
C ALA A 15 14.78 0.57 7.37
N GLU A 16 14.50 1.58 6.55
CA GLU A 16 13.54 2.65 6.86
C GLU A 16 12.15 2.06 7.16
N LEU A 17 11.69 1.11 6.34
CA LEU A 17 10.39 0.48 6.53
C LEU A 17 10.33 -0.39 7.78
N ALA A 18 11.43 -1.07 8.12
CA ALA A 18 11.55 -1.83 9.37
C ALA A 18 11.48 -0.92 10.60
N ALA A 19 12.02 0.30 10.52
CA ALA A 19 11.88 1.32 11.55
C ALA A 19 10.42 1.81 11.68
N SER A 20 9.73 2.06 10.56
CA SER A 20 8.30 2.43 10.57
C SER A 20 7.41 1.32 11.18
N GLU A 21 7.68 0.05 10.87
CA GLU A 21 6.99 -1.08 11.53
C GLU A 21 7.28 -1.12 13.05
N GLY A 22 8.48 -0.68 13.45
CA GLY A 22 8.86 -0.48 14.84
C GLY A 22 8.01 0.57 15.55
N ASP A 23 7.80 1.72 14.91
CA ASP A 23 6.93 2.80 15.42
C ASP A 23 5.49 2.33 15.57
N VAL A 24 4.94 1.62 14.57
CA VAL A 24 3.59 1.03 14.65
C VAL A 24 3.48 0.07 15.84
N ALA A 25 4.48 -0.79 16.06
CA ALA A 25 4.48 -1.71 17.19
C ALA A 25 4.44 -0.98 18.54
N GLY A 26 5.25 0.09 18.70
CA GLY A 26 5.24 0.90 19.92
C GLY A 26 3.89 1.58 20.17
N ARG A 27 3.26 2.12 19.11
CA ARG A 27 1.91 2.71 19.21
C ARG A 27 0.82 1.68 19.55
N LEU A 28 0.92 0.46 19.02
CA LEU A 28 0.01 -0.63 19.39
C LEU A 28 0.13 -1.00 20.88
N GLU A 29 1.34 -0.98 21.43
CA GLU A 29 1.57 -1.23 22.86
C GLU A 29 0.97 -0.13 23.73
N GLN A 30 1.17 1.14 23.35
CA GLN A 30 0.54 2.28 24.02
C GLN A 30 -1.00 2.20 23.96
N ALA A 31 -1.56 1.91 22.78
CA ALA A 31 -3.00 1.74 22.60
C ALA A 31 -3.54 0.61 23.49
N GLN A 32 -2.81 -0.51 23.59
CA GLN A 32 -3.20 -1.64 24.44
C GLN A 32 -3.30 -1.23 25.92
N GLN A 33 -2.33 -0.47 26.43
CA GLN A 33 -2.31 0.00 27.82
C GLN A 33 -3.51 0.89 28.15
N LEU A 34 -3.85 1.81 27.23
CA LEU A 34 -4.97 2.73 27.39
C LEU A 34 -6.35 2.11 27.13
N SER A 35 -6.41 0.92 26.52
CA SER A 35 -7.67 0.24 26.14
C SER A 35 -8.28 -0.65 27.23
N SER A 36 -7.69 -0.71 28.43
CA SER A 36 -8.13 -1.63 29.50
C SER A 36 -9.61 -1.46 29.87
N GLY A 37 -10.15 -0.24 29.79
CA GLY A 37 -11.56 0.06 30.03
C GLY A 37 -12.49 -0.06 28.81
N HIS A 38 -11.98 -0.43 27.63
CA HIS A 38 -12.74 -0.54 26.38
C HIS A 38 -12.42 -1.83 25.64
N LEU A 39 -13.11 -2.92 26.01
CA LEU A 39 -12.81 -4.30 25.60
C LEU A 39 -12.75 -4.51 24.08
N ASP A 40 -13.65 -3.90 23.31
CA ASP A 40 -13.66 -4.04 21.85
C ASP A 40 -12.39 -3.48 21.20
N THR A 41 -11.88 -2.37 21.75
CA THR A 41 -10.64 -1.74 21.28
C THR A 41 -9.45 -2.60 21.68
N LEU A 42 -9.41 -3.09 22.92
CA LEU A 42 -8.36 -3.98 23.38
C LEU A 42 -8.25 -5.23 22.50
N ALA A 43 -9.38 -5.88 22.19
CA ALA A 43 -9.44 -7.04 21.32
C ALA A 43 -9.00 -6.71 19.88
N ALA A 44 -9.39 -5.55 19.35
CA ALA A 44 -8.94 -5.10 18.03
C ALA A 44 -7.43 -4.88 17.97
N ILE A 45 -6.85 -4.19 18.95
CA ILE A 45 -5.40 -3.93 19.04
C ILE A 45 -4.63 -5.25 19.16
N GLN A 46 -5.09 -6.18 20.00
CA GLN A 46 -4.46 -7.51 20.14
C GLN A 46 -4.42 -8.31 18.84
N ARG A 47 -5.44 -8.19 17.98
CA ARG A 47 -5.45 -8.85 16.66
C ARG A 47 -4.44 -8.25 15.67
N LEU A 48 -4.06 -6.99 15.82
CA LEU A 48 -3.13 -6.31 14.92
C LEU A 48 -1.66 -6.57 15.26
N ARG A 49 -1.34 -6.90 16.52
CA ARG A 49 0.07 -7.12 16.94
C ARG A 49 0.79 -8.25 16.19
N PRO A 50 0.21 -9.45 16.02
CA PRO A 50 0.90 -10.55 15.31
C PRO A 50 1.20 -10.21 13.84
N MET A 51 0.33 -9.42 13.20
CA MET A 51 0.53 -8.95 11.83
C MET A 51 1.80 -8.09 11.72
N VAL A 52 1.92 -7.05 12.57
CA VAL A 52 3.10 -6.17 12.58
C VAL A 52 4.37 -6.94 12.93
N GLN A 53 4.30 -7.86 13.89
CA GLN A 53 5.45 -8.71 14.25
C GLN A 53 5.92 -9.54 13.05
N THR A 54 4.99 -10.19 12.34
CA THR A 54 5.30 -10.99 11.14
C THR A 54 6.01 -10.15 10.08
N HIS A 55 5.53 -8.94 9.82
CA HIS A 55 6.15 -8.04 8.85
C HIS A 55 7.57 -7.65 9.25
N ARG A 56 7.78 -7.29 10.52
CA ARG A 56 9.11 -6.96 11.06
C ARG A 56 10.09 -8.10 10.88
N ASP A 57 9.67 -9.32 11.19
CA ASP A 57 10.51 -10.52 11.07
C ASP A 57 10.91 -10.78 9.61
N GLN A 58 9.98 -10.57 8.67
CA GLN A 58 10.24 -10.72 7.23
C GLN A 58 11.21 -9.66 6.70
N LEU A 59 11.07 -8.39 7.11
CA LEU A 59 12.02 -7.34 6.74
C LEU A 59 13.40 -7.56 7.36
N ALA A 60 13.45 -7.96 8.63
CA ALA A 60 14.70 -8.28 9.32
C ALA A 60 15.43 -9.45 8.66
N THR A 61 14.69 -10.50 8.28
CA THR A 61 15.24 -11.64 7.54
C THR A 61 15.82 -11.19 6.20
N TYR A 62 15.10 -10.35 5.45
CA TYR A 62 15.62 -9.79 4.19
C TYR A 62 16.92 -9.00 4.38
N LEU A 63 16.99 -8.14 5.40
CA LEU A 63 18.19 -7.34 5.70
C LEU A 63 19.36 -8.22 6.12
N LYS A 64 19.12 -9.28 6.90
CA LYS A 64 20.15 -10.24 7.30
C LYS A 64 20.73 -10.97 6.09
N ASP A 65 19.87 -11.53 5.25
CA ASP A 65 20.27 -12.30 4.07
C ASP A 65 21.04 -11.45 3.04
N THR A 66 20.83 -10.13 3.05
CA THR A 66 21.50 -9.19 2.13
C THR A 66 22.69 -8.46 2.78
N ALA A 67 23.00 -8.71 4.06
CA ALA A 67 24.08 -8.04 4.80
C ALA A 67 25.47 -8.63 4.52
N GLU A 68 25.57 -9.87 4.02
CA GLU A 68 26.85 -10.51 3.67
C GLU A 68 27.56 -9.87 2.45
N ALA A 69 27.05 -8.75 1.93
CA ALA A 69 27.52 -8.10 0.69
C ALA A 69 28.05 -6.65 0.85
N GLY A 70 28.18 -6.08 2.07
CA GLY A 70 28.81 -4.74 2.22
C GLY A 70 28.71 -4.13 3.63
N PRO A 71 29.55 -3.12 3.95
CA PRO A 71 29.62 -2.52 5.28
C PRO A 71 28.37 -1.68 5.59
N SER A 72 27.90 -1.81 6.83
CA SER A 72 26.71 -1.13 7.36
C SER A 72 27.01 0.33 7.70
N GLU A 73 26.29 1.27 7.10
CA GLU A 73 26.15 2.62 7.65
C GLU A 73 24.89 2.68 8.53
N GLU A 74 25.07 3.07 9.78
CA GLU A 74 23.99 3.29 10.75
C GLU A 74 23.13 4.46 10.30
N THR A 75 21.90 4.16 9.89
CA THR A 75 20.91 5.20 9.58
C THR A 75 20.30 5.68 10.88
N THR A 76 20.72 6.86 11.32
CA THR A 76 20.11 7.57 12.44
C THR A 76 18.77 8.15 11.97
N SER A 77 17.66 7.55 12.42
CA SER A 77 16.34 8.16 12.24
C SER A 77 16.24 9.43 13.09
N PRO A 78 15.79 10.56 12.53
CA PRO A 78 15.48 11.74 13.32
C PRO A 78 14.32 11.42 14.26
N GLN A 79 14.62 11.26 15.54
CA GLN A 79 13.63 11.17 16.60
C GLN A 79 12.93 12.53 16.72
N SER A 80 11.74 12.63 16.14
CA SER A 80 10.80 13.67 16.51
C SER A 80 10.23 13.25 17.87
N THR A 81 10.47 14.00 18.93
CA THR A 81 9.83 13.77 20.24
C THR A 81 8.33 13.99 20.09
N PRO A 82 7.49 12.93 20.10
CA PRO A 82 6.06 13.13 19.99
C PRO A 82 5.55 13.72 21.29
N ARG A 83 4.60 14.64 21.20
CA ARG A 83 3.76 15.02 22.35
C ARG A 83 3.08 13.74 22.86
N GLU A 84 3.28 13.41 24.13
CA GLU A 84 2.75 12.19 24.74
C GLU A 84 1.21 12.25 24.71
N ALA A 85 0.60 11.46 23.83
CA ALA A 85 -0.85 11.38 23.73
C ALA A 85 -1.42 10.70 24.99
N THR A 86 -2.31 11.39 25.69
CA THR A 86 -2.88 10.93 26.97
C THR A 86 -4.25 10.30 26.81
N ALA A 87 -4.94 10.56 25.69
CA ALA A 87 -6.25 10.04 25.38
C ALA A 87 -6.20 8.85 24.39
N LEU A 88 -7.03 7.83 24.63
CA LEU A 88 -7.11 6.66 23.74
C LEU A 88 -7.49 7.04 22.30
N SER A 89 -8.40 8.01 22.11
CA SER A 89 -8.75 8.50 20.77
C SER A 89 -7.60 9.17 20.03
N GLU A 90 -6.70 9.87 20.74
CA GLU A 90 -5.50 10.47 20.15
C GLU A 90 -4.52 9.38 19.70
N VAL A 91 -4.26 8.38 20.55
CA VAL A 91 -3.37 7.25 20.21
C VAL A 91 -3.92 6.45 19.03
N LEU A 92 -5.24 6.21 18.97
CA LEU A 92 -5.86 5.52 17.83
C LEU A 92 -5.76 6.33 16.54
N ARG A 93 -5.93 7.66 16.59
CA ARG A 93 -5.74 8.53 15.41
C ARG A 93 -4.29 8.46 14.92
N ASP A 94 -3.34 8.55 15.83
CA ASP A 94 -1.91 8.47 15.53
C ASP A 94 -1.53 7.10 14.96
N LEU A 95 -2.13 6.03 15.47
CA LEU A 95 -1.96 4.68 14.95
C LEU A 95 -2.55 4.54 13.52
N CYS A 96 -3.69 5.17 13.22
CA CYS A 96 -4.23 5.22 11.85
C CYS A 96 -3.25 5.90 10.89
N LEU A 97 -2.64 7.01 11.30
CA LEU A 97 -1.63 7.72 10.50
C LEU A 97 -0.39 6.85 10.26
N ALA A 98 0.09 6.16 11.29
CA ALA A 98 1.24 5.25 11.18
C ALA A 98 0.95 4.08 10.23
N PHE A 99 -0.24 3.48 10.29
CA PHE A 99 -0.66 2.45 9.33
C PHE A 99 -0.74 2.97 7.89
N HIS A 100 -1.30 4.16 7.67
CA HIS A 100 -1.31 4.78 6.33
C HIS A 100 0.11 5.06 5.82
N HIS A 101 1.00 5.56 6.69
CA HIS A 101 2.41 5.76 6.35
C HIS A 101 3.06 4.46 5.89
N CYS A 102 2.91 3.37 6.66
CA CYS A 102 3.42 2.06 6.27
C CYS A 102 2.81 1.56 4.94
N ALA A 103 1.50 1.67 4.75
CA ALA A 103 0.84 1.24 3.51
C ALA A 103 1.43 1.95 2.27
N LEU A 104 1.62 3.28 2.35
CA LEU A 104 2.23 4.07 1.27
C LEU A 104 3.69 3.65 1.04
N SER A 105 4.46 3.47 2.10
CA SER A 105 5.86 3.05 2.01
C SER A 105 6.02 1.64 1.43
N TYR A 106 5.10 0.71 1.71
CA TYR A 106 5.04 -0.59 1.03
C TYR A 106 4.65 -0.48 -0.43
N GLY A 107 3.79 0.48 -0.81
CA GLY A 107 3.51 0.81 -2.21
C GLY A 107 4.76 1.27 -2.95
N MET A 108 5.56 2.15 -2.32
CA MET A 108 6.85 2.57 -2.85
C MET A 108 7.84 1.41 -2.96
N LEU A 109 7.90 0.54 -1.94
CA LEU A 109 8.74 -0.66 -1.94
C LEU A 109 8.34 -1.63 -3.06
N TYR A 110 7.03 -1.82 -3.28
CA TYR A 110 6.53 -2.69 -4.34
C TYR A 110 6.94 -2.18 -5.72
N GLU A 111 6.80 -0.88 -5.98
CA GLU A 111 7.24 -0.30 -7.25
C GLU A 111 8.75 -0.39 -7.45
N MET A 112 9.53 -0.14 -6.39
CA MET A 112 10.97 -0.34 -6.43
C MET A 112 11.32 -1.81 -6.73
N ALA A 113 10.63 -2.77 -6.09
CA ALA A 113 10.86 -4.19 -6.31
C ALA A 113 10.50 -4.64 -7.74
N LEU A 114 9.47 -4.07 -8.35
CA LEU A 114 9.12 -4.29 -9.75
C LEU A 114 10.23 -3.77 -10.68
N ARG A 115 10.64 -2.50 -10.50
CA ARG A 115 11.60 -1.83 -11.39
C ARG A 115 13.01 -2.34 -11.26
N LEU A 116 13.41 -2.70 -10.04
CA LEU A 116 14.72 -3.26 -9.77
C LEU A 116 14.74 -4.77 -9.89
N TYR A 117 13.62 -5.46 -10.11
CA TYR A 117 13.57 -6.93 -10.19
C TYR A 117 14.08 -7.60 -8.89
N GLU A 118 13.35 -7.39 -7.79
CA GLU A 118 13.55 -8.05 -6.49
C GLU A 118 12.38 -8.99 -6.17
N PRO A 119 12.46 -10.29 -6.51
CA PRO A 119 11.34 -11.21 -6.41
C PRO A 119 10.77 -11.39 -4.99
N ARG A 120 11.65 -11.44 -3.98
CA ARG A 120 11.25 -11.60 -2.57
C ARG A 120 10.40 -10.42 -2.10
N LEU A 121 10.85 -9.20 -2.39
CA LEU A 121 10.14 -7.98 -2.02
C LEU A 121 8.84 -7.81 -2.83
N ARG A 122 8.85 -8.17 -4.12
CA ARG A 122 7.65 -8.19 -4.97
C ARG A 122 6.55 -9.09 -4.39
N ALA A 123 6.92 -10.18 -3.73
CA ALA A 123 5.97 -11.12 -3.13
C ALA A 123 5.37 -10.65 -1.79
N ILE A 124 6.15 -9.94 -0.95
CA ILE A 124 5.71 -9.54 0.39
C ILE A 124 5.10 -8.12 0.43
N ALA A 125 5.66 -7.18 -0.32
CA ALA A 125 5.26 -5.76 -0.25
C ALA A 125 3.76 -5.51 -0.50
N PRO A 126 3.10 -6.08 -1.53
CA PRO A 126 1.67 -5.83 -1.75
C PRO A 126 0.80 -6.48 -0.66
N LYS A 127 1.25 -7.57 -0.03
CA LYS A 127 0.53 -8.18 1.10
C LYS A 127 0.57 -7.29 2.33
N HIS A 128 1.75 -6.74 2.64
CA HIS A 128 1.91 -5.85 3.80
C HIS A 128 1.18 -4.52 3.56
N LEU A 129 1.24 -3.97 2.35
CA LEU A 129 0.44 -2.81 1.94
C LEU A 129 -1.04 -3.02 2.27
N LYS A 130 -1.63 -4.12 1.78
CA LYS A 130 -3.05 -4.43 2.01
C LYS A 130 -3.35 -4.57 3.50
N ALA A 131 -2.52 -5.28 4.23
CA ALA A 131 -2.68 -5.50 5.67
C ALA A 131 -2.66 -4.18 6.46
N HIS A 132 -1.74 -3.26 6.13
CA HIS A 132 -1.67 -1.93 6.73
C HIS A 132 -2.87 -1.04 6.35
N ALA A 133 -3.33 -1.09 5.10
CA ALA A 133 -4.54 -0.38 4.68
C ALA A 133 -5.80 -0.88 5.45
N ASP A 134 -5.93 -2.19 5.62
CA ASP A 134 -7.01 -2.81 6.41
C ASP A 134 -6.92 -2.44 7.89
N ALA A 135 -5.71 -2.42 8.44
CA ALA A 135 -5.46 -2.04 9.82
C ALA A 135 -5.80 -0.57 10.09
N ALA A 136 -5.46 0.35 9.18
CA ALA A 136 -5.84 1.75 9.26
C ALA A 136 -7.36 1.92 9.32
N LEU A 137 -8.08 1.29 8.38
CA LEU A 137 -9.55 1.32 8.29
C LEU A 137 -10.19 0.73 9.55
N SER A 138 -9.70 -0.43 10.00
CA SER A 138 -10.23 -1.14 11.17
C SER A 138 -9.99 -0.35 12.46
N THR A 139 -8.84 0.33 12.58
CA THR A 139 -8.49 1.16 13.73
C THR A 139 -9.39 2.39 13.81
N ALA A 140 -9.58 3.11 12.71
CA ALA A 140 -10.39 4.33 12.80
C ALA A 140 -11.89 4.04 13.03
N ARG A 141 -12.39 2.85 12.65
CA ARG A 141 -13.74 2.38 13.03
C ARG A 141 -13.93 2.21 14.54
N LEU A 142 -12.87 2.23 15.34
CA LEU A 142 -12.96 2.21 16.81
C LEU A 142 -13.18 3.63 17.38
N LEU A 143 -12.82 4.68 16.64
CA LEU A 143 -12.83 6.06 17.14
C LEU A 143 -14.21 6.51 17.62
N PRO A 144 -15.34 6.31 16.89
CA PRO A 144 -16.63 6.77 17.37
C PRO A 144 -17.05 6.12 18.69
N GLY A 145 -16.73 4.84 18.88
CA GLY A 145 -16.99 4.12 20.14
C GLY A 145 -16.13 4.65 21.28
N VAL A 146 -14.83 4.83 21.03
CA VAL A 146 -13.88 5.36 22.03
C VAL A 146 -14.24 6.78 22.43
N VAL A 147 -14.59 7.66 21.49
CA VAL A 147 -15.00 9.04 21.81
C VAL A 147 -16.25 9.04 22.68
N ALA A 148 -17.26 8.24 22.35
CA ALA A 148 -18.48 8.13 23.16
C ALA A 148 -18.16 7.61 24.57
N TRP A 149 -17.27 6.63 24.69
CA TRP A 149 -16.82 6.08 25.96
C TRP A 149 -16.01 7.07 26.81
N GLN A 150 -15.14 7.88 26.19
CA GLN A 150 -14.38 8.93 26.89
C GLN A 150 -15.31 10.04 27.40
N LEU A 151 -16.24 10.52 26.56
CA LEU A 151 -17.24 11.51 26.98
C LEU A 151 -18.06 11.00 28.19
N ALA A 152 -18.48 9.73 28.17
CA ALA A 152 -19.21 9.14 29.28
C ALA A 152 -18.40 9.12 30.60
N GLN A 153 -17.09 8.88 30.53
CA GLN A 153 -16.21 8.94 31.71
C GLN A 153 -16.06 10.35 32.27
N ASP A 154 -16.10 11.36 31.41
CA ASP A 154 -16.08 12.77 31.81
C ASP A 154 -17.44 13.25 32.35
N GLY A 155 -18.42 12.35 32.51
CA GLY A 155 -19.79 12.69 32.92
C GLY A 155 -20.59 13.40 31.83
N LEU A 156 -20.06 13.49 30.61
CA LEU A 156 -20.70 14.09 29.45
C LEU A 156 -21.61 13.08 28.76
N GLY A 157 -22.81 12.92 29.32
CA GLY A 157 -23.86 12.12 28.73
C GLY A 157 -24.37 12.66 27.38
N CYS A 158 -25.10 11.81 26.65
CA CYS A 158 -25.72 12.22 25.39
C CYS A 158 -26.77 13.32 25.59
N ALA A 159 -26.65 14.45 24.88
CA ALA A 159 -27.63 15.55 24.83
C ALA A 159 -28.55 15.50 23.58
N CYS A 160 -28.56 14.35 22.91
CA CYS A 160 -29.31 14.07 21.69
C CYS A 160 -30.84 14.12 21.90
N ILE A 161 -31.57 14.74 20.97
CA ILE A 161 -33.05 14.78 20.96
C ILE A 161 -33.70 13.89 19.87
N CYS A 162 -32.97 12.92 19.33
CA CYS A 162 -33.51 12.06 18.28
C CYS A 162 -34.51 11.03 18.86
N PRO A 163 -35.47 10.53 18.05
CA PRO A 163 -36.51 9.60 18.53
C PRO A 163 -35.96 8.32 19.18
N MET A 164 -34.79 7.85 18.75
CA MET A 164 -34.14 6.66 19.33
C MET A 164 -33.55 6.94 20.72
N CYS A 165 -32.97 8.14 20.93
CA CYS A 165 -32.39 8.52 22.22
C CYS A 165 -33.45 8.58 23.31
N SER A 166 -34.64 9.10 23.01
CA SER A 166 -35.74 9.24 23.98
C SER A 166 -36.26 7.91 24.55
N ILE A 167 -36.06 6.80 23.84
CA ILE A 167 -36.45 5.45 24.28
C ILE A 167 -35.26 4.57 24.68
N GLY A 168 -34.04 5.13 24.71
CA GLY A 168 -32.82 4.40 25.06
C GLY A 168 -32.24 3.49 23.97
N ALA A 169 -32.74 3.58 22.74
CA ALA A 169 -32.27 2.77 21.59
C ALA A 169 -31.03 3.40 20.91
N CYS A 170 -29.98 3.69 21.67
CA CYS A 170 -28.80 4.43 21.17
C CYS A 170 -28.22 3.83 19.87
N GLY A 171 -28.04 4.68 18.85
CA GLY A 171 -27.48 4.29 17.55
C GLY A 171 -26.38 5.22 17.01
N CYS A 172 -25.94 6.22 17.80
CA CYS A 172 -25.04 7.26 17.33
C CYS A 172 -23.63 6.75 17.01
N VAL A 173 -23.08 5.81 17.82
CA VAL A 173 -21.79 5.17 17.52
C VAL A 173 -21.88 4.38 16.21
N SER A 174 -22.95 3.61 16.02
CA SER A 174 -23.20 2.86 14.79
C SER A 174 -23.40 3.77 13.57
N LEU A 175 -24.01 4.95 13.77
CA LEU A 175 -24.10 5.98 12.73
C LEU A 175 -22.72 6.54 12.41
N GLY A 176 -21.93 6.93 13.42
CA GLY A 176 -20.57 7.45 13.23
C GLY A 176 -19.66 6.47 12.49
N ASN A 177 -19.72 5.18 12.86
CA ASN A 177 -18.99 4.12 12.18
C ASN A 177 -19.38 4.00 10.70
N ARG A 178 -20.67 4.10 10.38
CA ARG A 178 -21.17 4.08 8.99
C ARG A 178 -20.75 5.31 8.22
N THR A 179 -20.87 6.50 8.80
CA THR A 179 -20.45 7.77 8.18
C THR A 179 -18.96 7.74 7.84
N LEU A 180 -18.13 7.25 8.76
CA LEU A 180 -16.69 7.13 8.54
C LEU A 180 -16.37 6.13 7.42
N ALA A 181 -17.02 4.96 7.44
CA ALA A 181 -16.85 3.96 6.39
C ALA A 181 -17.27 4.48 5.01
N ALA A 182 -18.42 5.16 4.93
CA ALA A 182 -18.91 5.77 3.69
C ALA A 182 -17.94 6.83 3.16
N ALA A 183 -17.46 7.73 4.02
CA ALA A 183 -16.51 8.78 3.61
C ALA A 183 -15.25 8.21 2.93
N TRP A 184 -14.75 7.07 3.40
CA TRP A 184 -13.60 6.42 2.77
C TRP A 184 -13.94 5.67 1.48
N CYS A 185 -15.10 5.00 1.42
CA CYS A 185 -15.57 4.38 0.19
C CYS A 185 -15.80 5.43 -0.91
N ASP A 186 -16.43 6.55 -0.56
CA ASP A 186 -16.75 7.64 -1.49
C ASP A 186 -15.51 8.43 -1.93
N ALA A 187 -14.46 8.44 -1.11
CA ALA A 187 -13.19 9.08 -1.44
C ALA A 187 -12.33 8.27 -2.42
N ALA A 188 -12.60 6.97 -2.59
CA ALA A 188 -11.90 6.17 -3.59
C ALA A 188 -12.30 6.66 -4.99
N PRO A 189 -11.35 7.11 -5.83
CA PRO A 189 -11.69 7.52 -7.19
C PRO A 189 -12.30 6.33 -7.93
N ALA A 190 -13.37 6.57 -8.69
CA ALA A 190 -13.86 5.58 -9.62
C ALA A 190 -12.72 5.20 -10.58
N GLU A 191 -12.49 3.91 -10.77
CA GLU A 191 -11.56 3.45 -11.79
C GLU A 191 -12.04 4.00 -13.13
N SER A 192 -11.25 4.86 -13.76
CA SER A 192 -11.54 5.32 -15.10
C SER A 192 -11.30 4.15 -16.05
N GLU A 193 -12.36 3.62 -16.66
CA GLU A 193 -12.27 2.71 -17.80
C GLU A 193 -11.54 3.42 -18.95
N SER A 194 -10.20 3.36 -18.92
CA SER A 194 -9.37 3.90 -19.99
C SER A 194 -9.22 2.80 -21.03
N PRO A 195 -9.53 3.06 -22.31
CA PRO A 195 -9.27 2.10 -23.36
C PRO A 195 -7.76 1.96 -23.50
N GLY A 196 -7.19 0.88 -22.96
CA GLY A 196 -5.76 0.58 -23.06
C GLY A 196 -4.93 0.84 -21.81
N VAL A 197 -3.67 0.40 -21.88
CA VAL A 197 -2.68 0.56 -20.81
C VAL A 197 -1.77 1.74 -21.14
N VAL A 198 -1.63 2.68 -20.20
CA VAL A 198 -0.70 3.81 -20.32
C VAL A 198 0.74 3.32 -20.24
N LEU A 199 1.51 3.53 -21.31
CA LEU A 199 2.91 3.18 -21.39
C LEU A 199 3.77 4.20 -20.66
N GLN A 200 4.75 3.70 -19.90
CA GLN A 200 5.85 4.50 -19.39
C GLN A 200 6.91 4.73 -20.48
N ASN A 201 7.86 5.62 -20.22
CA ASN A 201 8.99 5.81 -21.14
C ASN A 201 9.70 4.46 -21.39
N PRO A 202 9.80 4.02 -22.67
CA PRO A 202 10.43 2.76 -22.97
C PRO A 202 11.90 2.72 -22.53
N LYS A 203 12.37 1.54 -22.14
CA LYS A 203 13.79 1.33 -21.79
C LYS A 203 14.69 1.77 -22.94
N PRO A 204 15.79 2.50 -22.69
CA PRO A 204 16.74 2.89 -23.74
C PRO A 204 17.21 1.69 -24.56
N GLY A 205 17.21 1.84 -25.89
CA GLY A 205 17.61 0.79 -26.83
C GLY A 205 16.58 -0.32 -27.05
N SER A 206 15.43 -0.30 -26.36
CA SER A 206 14.31 -1.23 -26.60
C SER A 206 13.64 -0.99 -27.96
N GLN A 207 12.84 -1.96 -28.40
CA GLN A 207 12.13 -1.89 -29.69
C GLN A 207 11.15 -0.71 -29.74
N LEU A 208 10.37 -0.49 -28.69
CA LEU A 208 9.47 0.66 -28.59
C LEU A 208 10.22 2.00 -28.55
N ALA A 209 11.38 2.06 -27.89
CA ALA A 209 12.22 3.28 -27.89
C ALA A 209 12.72 3.60 -29.31
N ARG A 210 13.19 2.59 -30.06
CA ARG A 210 13.64 2.76 -31.47
C ARG A 210 12.49 3.15 -32.39
N ALA A 211 11.28 2.69 -32.11
CA ALA A 211 10.06 3.09 -32.81
C ALA A 211 9.52 4.47 -32.39
N GLY A 212 10.21 5.20 -31.51
CA GLY A 212 9.85 6.56 -31.11
C GLY A 212 8.64 6.65 -30.19
N VAL A 213 8.25 5.56 -29.52
CA VAL A 213 7.20 5.56 -28.49
C VAL A 213 7.67 6.36 -27.29
N LYS A 214 6.80 7.21 -26.76
CA LYS A 214 7.04 8.02 -25.57
C LYS A 214 6.11 7.61 -24.43
N GLY A 215 6.50 7.93 -23.20
CA GLY A 215 5.62 7.76 -22.05
C GLY A 215 4.34 8.61 -22.19
N GLY A 216 3.23 8.08 -21.70
CA GLY A 216 1.90 8.67 -21.83
C GLY A 216 1.11 8.22 -23.06
N GLU A 217 1.71 7.44 -23.96
CA GLU A 217 0.97 6.77 -25.05
C GLU A 217 0.19 5.55 -24.52
N LEU A 218 -0.94 5.22 -25.15
CA LEU A 218 -1.80 4.10 -24.78
C LEU A 218 -1.51 2.88 -25.66
N LEU A 219 -1.33 1.71 -25.05
CA LEU A 219 -1.37 0.42 -25.74
C LEU A 219 -2.80 -0.11 -25.69
N LEU A 220 -3.47 -0.12 -26.85
CA LEU A 220 -4.88 -0.47 -26.99
C LEU A 220 -5.09 -1.96 -27.24
N ALA A 221 -4.21 -2.58 -28.03
CA ALA A 221 -4.33 -3.98 -28.41
C ALA A 221 -2.97 -4.63 -28.65
N VAL A 222 -2.92 -5.96 -28.47
CA VAL A 222 -1.79 -6.82 -28.82
C VAL A 222 -2.32 -7.94 -29.71
N ASP A 223 -1.80 -8.07 -30.93
CA ASP A 223 -2.29 -8.99 -31.98
C ASP A 223 -3.79 -8.94 -32.22
N ALA A 224 -4.32 -7.72 -32.34
CA ALA A 224 -5.75 -7.43 -32.50
C ALA A 224 -6.63 -7.87 -31.32
N GLN A 225 -6.05 -8.35 -30.22
CA GLN A 225 -6.75 -8.54 -28.95
C GLN A 225 -6.67 -7.24 -28.14
N GLU A 226 -7.81 -6.63 -27.83
CA GLU A 226 -7.89 -5.48 -26.93
C GLU A 226 -7.33 -5.84 -25.55
N VAL A 227 -6.60 -4.91 -24.96
CA VAL A 227 -5.97 -5.08 -23.64
C VAL A 227 -6.22 -3.84 -22.79
N SER A 228 -6.48 -4.07 -21.52
CA SER A 228 -6.74 -3.04 -20.50
C SER A 228 -5.83 -3.19 -19.28
N THR A 229 -5.12 -4.32 -19.16
CA THR A 229 -4.20 -4.58 -18.05
C THR A 229 -2.83 -5.08 -18.50
N THR A 230 -1.82 -4.87 -17.65
CA THR A 230 -0.47 -5.40 -17.86
C THR A 230 -0.45 -6.92 -17.94
N ASP A 231 -1.31 -7.61 -17.18
CA ASP A 231 -1.38 -9.07 -17.17
C ASP A 231 -1.94 -9.63 -18.48
N GLU A 232 -2.93 -8.96 -19.08
CA GLU A 232 -3.44 -9.30 -20.42
C GLU A 232 -2.35 -9.15 -21.48
N ILE A 233 -1.61 -8.04 -21.47
CA ILE A 233 -0.48 -7.80 -22.38
C ILE A 233 0.54 -8.94 -22.26
N GLN A 234 0.96 -9.28 -21.03
CA GLN A 234 1.91 -10.34 -20.76
C GLN A 234 1.38 -11.70 -21.21
N ALA A 235 0.09 -11.98 -21.00
CA ALA A 235 -0.54 -13.22 -21.41
C ALA A 235 -0.57 -13.39 -22.94
N VAL A 236 -0.79 -12.31 -23.71
CA VAL A 236 -0.73 -12.36 -25.18
C VAL A 236 0.71 -12.58 -25.66
N ILE A 237 1.68 -11.83 -25.14
CA ILE A 237 3.09 -11.96 -25.54
C ILE A 237 3.61 -13.39 -25.29
N ARG A 238 3.26 -14.00 -24.16
CA ARG A 238 3.71 -15.36 -23.78
C ARG A 238 3.14 -16.49 -24.64
N LYS A 239 2.14 -16.21 -25.50
CA LYS A 239 1.66 -17.18 -26.49
C LYS A 239 2.65 -17.36 -27.65
N HIS A 240 3.58 -16.43 -27.82
CA HIS A 240 4.58 -16.42 -28.87
C HIS A 240 5.92 -16.95 -28.37
N ALA A 241 6.66 -17.66 -29.22
CA ALA A 241 8.00 -18.10 -28.89
C ALA A 241 8.96 -16.90 -28.84
N LEU A 242 10.10 -17.08 -28.17
CA LEU A 242 11.16 -16.08 -28.20
C LEU A 242 11.64 -15.88 -29.65
N GLY A 243 11.65 -14.63 -30.11
CA GLY A 243 12.02 -14.21 -31.46
C GLY A 243 10.83 -13.91 -32.38
N ASP A 244 9.65 -14.42 -32.05
CA ASP A 244 8.42 -14.23 -32.82
C ASP A 244 7.94 -12.77 -32.78
N GLU A 245 7.24 -12.36 -33.83
CA GLU A 245 6.69 -11.02 -33.97
C GLU A 245 5.30 -10.92 -33.31
N VAL A 246 5.08 -9.78 -32.66
CA VAL A 246 3.88 -9.42 -31.91
C VAL A 246 3.47 -8.01 -32.35
N ARG A 247 2.20 -7.82 -32.74
CA ARG A 247 1.69 -6.52 -33.18
C ARG A 247 1.11 -5.73 -32.03
N PHE A 248 1.54 -4.49 -31.86
CA PHE A 248 1.08 -3.57 -30.83
C PHE A 248 0.30 -2.44 -31.49
N LEU A 249 -0.92 -2.18 -31.04
CA LEU A 249 -1.71 -1.03 -31.45
C LEU A 249 -1.55 0.10 -30.43
N ILE A 250 -0.87 1.18 -30.81
CA ILE A 250 -0.52 2.29 -29.91
C ILE A 250 -1.18 3.59 -30.34
N GLN A 251 -1.67 4.36 -29.37
CA GLN A 251 -2.26 5.67 -29.59
C GLN A 251 -1.54 6.77 -28.79
N ARG A 252 -1.33 7.93 -29.42
CA ARG A 252 -0.78 9.13 -28.78
C ARG A 252 -1.85 10.22 -28.72
N GLY A 253 -2.32 10.55 -27.51
CA GLY A 253 -3.37 11.56 -27.35
C GLY A 253 -4.60 11.23 -28.20
N SER A 254 -5.04 12.18 -29.02
CA SER A 254 -6.18 12.01 -29.94
C SER A 254 -5.78 11.60 -31.37
N GLU A 255 -4.51 11.26 -31.61
CA GLU A 255 -4.05 10.78 -32.92
C GLU A 255 -4.69 9.43 -33.27
N SER A 256 -4.75 9.09 -34.56
CA SER A 256 -5.18 7.77 -35.00
C SER A 256 -4.22 6.69 -34.47
N PRO A 257 -4.72 5.54 -33.97
CA PRO A 257 -3.88 4.44 -33.55
C PRO A 257 -2.95 3.97 -34.67
N ARG A 258 -1.72 3.59 -34.31
CA ARG A 258 -0.72 3.05 -35.23
C ARG A 258 -0.26 1.68 -34.78
N GLU A 259 -0.03 0.80 -35.73
CA GLU A 259 0.51 -0.54 -35.46
C GLU A 259 2.04 -0.49 -35.43
N LEU A 260 2.63 -1.16 -34.43
CA LEU A 260 4.06 -1.41 -34.32
C LEU A 260 4.32 -2.91 -34.21
N ILE A 261 5.28 -3.41 -34.95
CA ILE A 261 5.74 -4.80 -34.83
C ILE A 261 6.91 -4.84 -33.86
N VAL A 262 6.81 -5.66 -32.82
CA VAL A 262 7.89 -5.94 -31.87
C VAL A 262 8.13 -7.45 -31.80
N ARG A 263 9.33 -7.87 -31.41
CA ARG A 263 9.67 -9.27 -31.17
C ARG A 263 9.56 -9.63 -29.70
N HIS A 264 9.10 -10.83 -29.39
CA HIS A 264 9.17 -11.37 -28.03
C HIS A 264 10.64 -11.71 -27.70
N VAL A 265 11.28 -10.94 -26.82
CA VAL A 265 12.74 -11.03 -26.62
C VAL A 265 13.17 -11.60 -25.26
N SER A 266 12.24 -11.76 -24.32
CA SER A 266 12.57 -12.23 -22.97
C SER A 266 11.33 -12.66 -22.22
N ASP A 267 11.50 -13.66 -21.37
CA ASP A 267 10.49 -14.11 -20.41
C ASP A 267 11.00 -14.01 -18.96
N TYR A 268 10.07 -14.02 -18.01
CA TYR A 268 10.42 -14.29 -16.61
C TYR A 268 10.84 -15.76 -16.48
N PRO A 269 11.88 -16.07 -15.68
CA PRO A 269 12.11 -17.45 -15.31
C PRO A 269 10.83 -17.99 -14.66
N LYS A 270 10.34 -19.14 -15.15
CA LYS A 270 9.24 -19.86 -14.50
C LYS A 270 9.74 -20.22 -13.10
N THR A 271 9.26 -19.52 -12.08
CA THR A 271 9.43 -19.92 -10.68
C THR A 271 8.78 -21.26 -10.44
#